data_AF-A0A0D3E0L1-F1
#
_entry.id   AF-A0A0D3E0L1-F1
#
_cell.length_a   1.000
_cell.length_b   1.000
_cell.length_c   1.000
_cell.angle_alpha   90.00
_cell.angle_beta   90.00
_cell.angle_gamma   90.00
#
_symmetry.space_group_name_H-M   'P 1'
#
loop_
_entity.id
_entity.type
_entity.pdbx_description
1 polymer ?
#
loop_
_entity_poly.entity_id
_entity_poly.type
_entity_poly.pdbx_seq_one_letter_code
_entity_poly.pdbx_strand_id
1 'polypeptide(L)'
;MNGSIFTHNVRSLILNSSILYFSYYSKLLEFTEKLEAACVGTVESGKMTKDLALIIHGAKLSRDTYLNTEEFIDAVADDLQTRLRRRNNLLNSCI
;
A
#
# COMPACT_ATOMS: atom_id res chain seq x y z
N MET A 1 -13.92 2.98 -49.31
CA MET A 1 -13.28 2.09 -48.32
C MET A 1 -12.66 2.88 -47.16
N ASN A 2 -13.39 3.77 -46.48
CA ASN A 2 -12.83 4.64 -45.43
C ASN A 2 -13.54 4.54 -44.05
N GLY A 3 -14.50 3.60 -43.89
CA GLY A 3 -15.25 3.44 -42.63
C GLY A 3 -14.51 2.63 -41.55
N SER A 4 -13.66 1.68 -41.95
CA SER A 4 -13.00 0.73 -41.03
C SER A 4 -11.81 1.31 -40.28
N ILE A 5 -11.20 2.38 -40.79
CA ILE A 5 -10.04 3.04 -40.17
C ILE A 5 -10.49 3.90 -38.98
N PHE A 6 -11.66 4.54 -39.08
CA PHE A 6 -12.20 5.40 -38.03
C PHE A 6 -12.67 4.57 -36.81
N THR A 7 -13.29 3.41 -37.05
CA THR A 7 -13.74 2.53 -35.95
C THR A 7 -12.57 1.88 -35.21
N HIS A 8 -11.47 1.54 -35.89
CA HIS A 8 -10.27 0.99 -35.25
C HIS A 8 -9.55 2.02 -34.36
N ASN A 9 -9.48 3.28 -34.80
CA ASN A 9 -8.83 4.34 -34.06
C ASN A 9 -9.61 4.72 -32.80
N VAL A 10 -10.95 4.83 -32.91
CA VAL A 10 -11.83 5.08 -31.75
C VAL A 10 -11.79 3.90 -30.76
N ARG A 11 -11.78 2.66 -31.24
CA ARG A 11 -11.67 1.47 -30.35
C ARG A 11 -10.33 1.43 -29.62
N SER A 12 -9.24 1.84 -30.28
CA SER A 12 -7.92 2.00 -29.66
C SER A 12 -7.92 3.12 -28.61
N LEU A 13 -8.51 4.29 -28.88
CA LEU A 13 -8.63 5.40 -27.92
C LEU A 13 -9.48 5.07 -26.68
N ILE A 14 -10.59 4.34 -26.88
CA ILE A 14 -11.45 3.87 -25.78
C ILE A 14 -10.72 2.81 -24.96
N LEU A 15 -10.03 1.85 -25.60
CA LEU A 15 -9.24 0.85 -24.90
C LEU A 15 -8.06 1.45 -24.14
N ASN A 16 -7.34 2.41 -24.73
CA ASN A 16 -6.25 3.11 -24.03
C ASN A 16 -6.75 3.89 -22.81
N SER A 17 -7.92 4.53 -22.89
CA SER A 17 -8.54 5.24 -21.75
C SER A 17 -8.98 4.27 -20.65
N SER A 18 -9.57 3.12 -21.01
CA SER A 18 -9.95 2.07 -20.04
C SER A 18 -8.73 1.35 -19.43
N ILE A 19 -7.66 1.11 -20.21
CA ILE A 19 -6.40 0.52 -19.73
C ILE A 19 -5.67 1.50 -18.81
N LEU A 20 -5.67 2.80 -19.11
CA LEU A 20 -5.15 3.84 -18.21
C LEU A 20 -5.95 3.91 -16.90
N TYR A 21 -7.28 3.84 -16.97
CA TYR A 21 -8.13 3.81 -15.78
C TYR A 21 -7.86 2.56 -14.92
N PHE A 22 -7.71 1.40 -15.55
CA PHE A 22 -7.39 0.13 -14.87
C PHE A 22 -5.97 0.14 -14.28
N SER A 23 -5.00 0.70 -15.00
CA SER A 23 -3.61 0.85 -14.55
C SER A 23 -3.46 1.84 -13.38
N TYR A 24 -4.29 2.89 -13.35
CA TYR A 24 -4.33 3.81 -12.22
C TYR A 24 -4.92 3.14 -10.97
N TYR A 25 -5.99 2.36 -11.15
CA TYR A 25 -6.61 1.60 -10.04
C TYR A 25 -5.65 0.56 -9.44
N SER A 26 -4.87 -0.15 -10.27
CA SER A 26 -3.96 -1.19 -9.78
C SER A 26 -2.85 -0.65 -8.89
N LYS A 27 -2.27 0.52 -9.21
CA LYS A 27 -1.22 1.14 -8.38
C LYS A 27 -1.74 1.60 -7.02
N LEU A 28 -2.97 2.11 -6.98
CA LEU A 28 -3.62 2.51 -5.73
C LEU A 28 -3.95 1.29 -4.88
N LEU A 29 -4.48 0.23 -5.50
CA LEU A 29 -4.79 -1.03 -4.83
C LEU A 29 -3.54 -1.62 -4.17
N GLU A 30 -2.43 -1.70 -4.92
CA GLU A 30 -1.17 -2.20 -4.39
C GLU A 30 -0.60 -1.32 -3.26
N PHE A 31 -0.84 -0.01 -3.30
CA PHE A 31 -0.47 0.88 -2.20
C PHE A 31 -1.31 0.57 -0.95
N THR A 32 -2.62 0.42 -1.10
CA THR A 32 -3.53 0.12 0.02
C THR A 32 -3.24 -1.24 0.65
N GLU A 33 -2.97 -2.27 -0.15
CA GLU A 33 -2.58 -3.60 0.34
C GLU A 33 -1.27 -3.54 1.14
N LYS A 34 -0.30 -2.74 0.68
CA LYS A 34 0.97 -2.55 1.40
C LYS A 34 0.80 -1.73 2.67
N LEU A 35 -0.09 -0.74 2.67
CA LEU A 35 -0.42 0.04 3.85
C LEU A 35 -1.08 -0.84 4.91
N GLU A 36 -2.05 -1.66 4.51
CA GLU A 36 -2.69 -2.63 5.40
C GLU A 36 -1.67 -3.62 5.97
N ALA A 37 -0.82 -4.20 5.11
CA ALA A 37 0.24 -5.10 5.54
C ALA A 37 1.27 -4.42 6.47
N ALA A 38 1.54 -3.13 6.30
CA ALA A 38 2.42 -2.37 7.17
C ALA A 38 1.79 -2.11 8.55
N CYS A 39 0.50 -1.74 8.58
CA CYS A 39 -0.24 -1.59 9.83
C CYS A 39 -0.28 -2.89 10.63
N VAL A 40 -0.63 -4.00 9.98
CA VAL A 40 -0.67 -5.33 10.61
C VAL A 40 0.71 -5.76 11.08
N GLY A 41 1.74 -5.66 10.22
CA GLY A 41 3.11 -6.02 10.58
C GLY A 41 3.67 -5.19 11.74
N THR A 42 3.31 -3.91 11.84
CA THR A 42 3.69 -3.05 12.96
C THR A 42 3.10 -3.57 14.27
N VAL A 43 1.80 -3.90 14.29
CA VAL A 43 1.15 -4.47 15.48
C VAL A 43 1.73 -5.85 15.84
N GLU A 44 1.96 -6.72 14.85
CA GLU A 44 2.56 -8.06 15.06
C GLU A 44 3.99 -7.98 15.58
N SER A 45 4.74 -6.92 15.26
CA SER A 45 6.07 -6.66 15.81
C SER A 45 6.07 -6.21 17.28
N GLY A 46 4.89 -6.08 17.89
CA GLY A 46 4.70 -5.61 19.26
C GLY A 46 4.58 -4.09 19.38
N LYS A 47 4.62 -3.35 18.26
CA LYS A 47 4.42 -1.90 18.21
C LYS A 47 2.94 -1.60 18.02
N MET A 48 2.23 -1.28 19.09
CA MET A 48 0.79 -1.04 19.03
C MET A 48 0.38 0.10 19.97
N THR A 49 -0.78 0.67 19.73
CA THR A 49 -1.31 1.73 20.60
C THR A 49 -1.84 1.16 21.91
N LYS A 50 -2.02 2.05 22.90
CA LYS A 50 -2.47 1.70 24.25
C LYS A 50 -3.76 0.85 24.27
N ASP A 51 -4.71 1.13 23.39
CA ASP A 51 -5.99 0.41 23.33
C ASP A 51 -5.80 -1.06 22.96
N LEU A 52 -4.96 -1.35 21.95
CA LEU A 52 -4.66 -2.73 21.53
C LEU A 52 -3.83 -3.46 22.59
N ALA A 53 -2.84 -2.79 23.16
CA ALA A 53 -2.01 -3.38 24.21
C ALA A 53 -2.83 -3.70 25.47
N LEU A 54 -3.83 -2.88 25.81
CA LEU A 54 -4.74 -3.14 26.93
C LEU A 54 -5.60 -4.39 26.70
N ILE A 55 -6.07 -4.62 25.47
CA ILE A 55 -6.85 -5.82 25.11
C ILE A 55 -5.98 -7.08 25.25
N ILE A 56 -4.70 -7.00 24.87
CA ILE A 56 -3.79 -8.16 24.85
C ILE A 56 -3.19 -8.45 26.25
N HIS A 57 -2.76 -7.41 26.97
CA HIS A 57 -2.01 -7.55 28.24
C HIS A 57 -2.85 -7.26 29.50
N GLY A 58 -4.05 -6.70 29.35
CA GLY A 58 -4.95 -6.38 30.46
C GLY A 58 -4.29 -5.45 31.49
N ALA A 59 -4.44 -5.79 32.78
CA ALA A 59 -3.92 -4.99 33.90
C ALA A 59 -2.39 -4.98 34.04
N LYS A 60 -1.66 -5.82 33.29
CA LYS A 60 -0.19 -5.90 33.30
C LYS A 60 0.45 -5.07 32.18
N LEU A 61 -0.14 -3.93 31.87
CA LEU A 61 0.36 -3.02 30.84
C LEU A 61 1.57 -2.23 31.36
N SER A 62 2.74 -2.38 30.75
CA SER A 62 3.86 -1.46 30.96
C SER A 62 3.81 -0.32 29.94
N ARG A 63 4.36 0.84 30.31
CA ARG A 63 4.51 1.98 29.38
C ARG A 63 5.38 1.59 28.17
N ASP A 64 6.28 0.63 28.34
CA ASP A 64 7.19 0.15 27.30
C ASP A 64 6.52 -0.78 26.27
N THR A 65 5.28 -1.19 26.52
CA THR A 65 4.54 -2.17 25.69
C THR A 65 3.64 -1.50 24.65
N TYR A 66 3.56 -0.16 24.63
CA TYR A 66 2.72 0.56 23.68
C TYR A 66 3.36 1.87 23.21
N LEU A 67 2.95 2.30 22.03
CA LEU A 67 3.36 3.55 21.40
C LEU A 67 2.28 4.62 21.54
N ASN A 68 2.70 5.88 21.53
CA ASN A 68 1.79 7.00 21.32
C ASN A 68 1.32 7.03 19.85
N THR A 69 0.29 7.82 19.56
CA THR A 69 -0.29 7.89 18.19
C THR A 69 0.75 8.30 17.14
N GLU A 70 1.58 9.30 17.44
CA GLU A 70 2.62 9.78 16.52
C GLU A 70 3.69 8.71 16.27
N GLU A 71 4.20 8.08 17.33
CA GLU A 71 5.21 7.02 17.24
C GLU A 71 4.69 5.78 16.49
N PHE A 72 3.41 5.45 16.65
CA PHE A 72 2.79 4.37 15.89
C PHE A 72 2.68 4.72 14.40
N ILE A 73 2.29 5.96 14.07
CA ILE A 73 2.24 6.43 12.68
C ILE A 73 3.63 6.40 12.04
N ASP A 74 4.66 6.84 12.77
CA ASP A 74 6.05 6.81 12.30
C ASP A 74 6.52 5.36 12.06
N ALA A 75 6.21 4.44 12.98
CA ALA A 75 6.55 3.03 12.82
C ALA A 75 5.89 2.39 11.59
N VAL A 76 4.61 2.71 11.34
CA VAL A 76 3.90 2.26 10.13
C VAL A 76 4.49 2.89 8.88
N ALA A 77 4.85 4.17 8.92
CA ALA A 77 5.45 4.88 7.79
C ALA A 77 6.82 4.28 7.41
N ASP A 78 7.64 3.92 8.39
CA ASP A 78 8.94 3.26 8.18
C ASP A 78 8.79 1.88 7.52
N ASP A 79 7.84 1.06 8.00
CA ASP A 79 7.57 -0.27 7.44
C ASP A 79 6.98 -0.16 6.02
N LEU A 80 6.04 0.78 5.82
CA LEU A 80 5.47 1.07 4.51
C LEU A 80 6.55 1.52 3.52
N GLN A 81 7.45 2.43 3.92
CA GLN A 81 8.53 2.91 3.07
C GLN A 81 9.45 1.76 2.65
N THR A 82 9.74 0.83 3.56
CA THR A 82 10.51 -0.38 3.27
C THR A 82 9.80 -1.27 2.24
N ARG A 83 8.48 -1.46 2.36
CA ARG A 83 7.66 -2.24 1.41
C ARG A 83 7.48 -1.58 0.05
N LEU A 84 7.48 -0.25 -0.01
CA LEU A 84 7.40 0.51 -1.25
C LEU A 84 8.73 0.50 -2.00
N ARG A 85 9.86 0.68 -1.31
CA ARG A 85 11.21 0.65 -1.90
C ARG A 85 11.52 -0.67 -2.61
N ARG A 86 10.96 -1.79 -2.13
CA ARG A 86 11.16 -3.13 -2.71
C ARG A 86 10.76 -3.25 -4.20
N ARG A 87 10.00 -2.29 -4.75
CA ARG A 87 9.62 -2.28 -6.18
C ARG A 87 10.59 -1.54 -7.11
N ASN A 88 11.35 -0.56 -6.61
CA ASN A 88 12.27 0.20 -7.48
C ASN A 88 13.49 -0.61 -7.94
N ASN A 89 13.79 -1.74 -7.28
CA ASN A 89 14.96 -2.57 -7.61
C ASN A 89 14.69 -3.63 -8.68
N LEU A 90 13.43 -3.89 -9.05
CA LEU A 90 13.10 -4.85 -10.13
C LEU A 90 13.21 -4.23 -11.53
N LEU A 91 13.27 -2.90 -11.64
CA LEU A 91 13.49 -2.21 -12.93
C LEU A 91 14.97 -2.10 -13.30
N ASN A 92 15.90 -2.25 -12.34
CA ASN A 92 17.35 -2.15 -12.60
C ASN A 92 18.02 -3.50 -12.93
N SER A 93 17.26 -4.60 -12.99
CA SER A 93 17.78 -5.93 -13.37
C SER A 93 17.48 -6.30 -14.83
N CYS A 94 16.71 -5.47 -15.55
CA CYS A 94 16.30 -5.72 -16.94
C CYS A 94 16.79 -4.64 -17.93
N ILE A 95 17.75 -3.81 -17.53
CA ILE A 95 18.50 -2.90 -18.43
C ILE A 95 19.96 -3.30 -18.41
#